data_AF-A0A6A6BSU4-F1
#
_entry.id   AF-A0A6A6BSU4-F1
#
_cell.length_a   1.000
_cell.length_b   1.000
_cell.length_c   1.000
_cell.angle_alpha   90.00
_cell.angle_beta   90.00
_cell.angle_gamma   90.00
#
_symmetry.space_group_name_H-M   'P 1'
#
loop_
_entity.id
_entity.type
_entity.pdbx_description
1 polymer ?
#
loop_
_entity_poly.entity_id
_entity_poly.type
_entity_poly.pdbx_seq_one_letter_code
_entity_poly.pdbx_strand_id
1 'polypeptide(L)'
;MASSTTSADAPSNEGLSLPFNALKDSLKGLITALEAEQNFEQQEQMRSGKVFFMWDFVSNTARMLENLHITPDRFAAEKAEQKSDIMQRCMFADVLFNDTTGKMTLMCSGDTTEFGQHVKRASADCQQKAMQWGEAERVLG
;
A
#
# COMPACT_ATOMS: atom_id res chain seq x y z
N MET A 1 -3.60 -51.21 26.26
CA MET A 1 -3.64 -50.62 24.91
C MET A 1 -3.69 -49.11 25.09
N ALA A 2 -2.54 -48.45 24.95
CA ALA A 2 -2.44 -46.99 25.01
C ALA A 2 -2.40 -46.47 23.58
N SER A 3 -3.42 -45.73 23.17
CA SER A 3 -3.44 -45.02 21.90
C SER A 3 -3.12 -43.55 22.19
N SER A 4 -1.86 -43.17 21.97
CA SER A 4 -1.43 -41.78 21.91
C SER A 4 -1.83 -41.22 20.56
N THR A 5 -2.85 -40.37 20.51
CA THR A 5 -3.14 -39.53 19.35
C THR A 5 -2.19 -38.35 19.36
N THR A 6 -1.25 -38.36 18.41
CA THR A 6 -0.43 -37.21 18.03
C THR A 6 -1.34 -36.16 17.40
N SER A 7 -1.63 -35.07 18.13
CA SER A 7 -2.22 -33.87 17.52
C SER A 7 -1.11 -33.17 16.76
N ALA A 8 -1.23 -33.13 15.43
CA ALA A 8 -0.38 -32.29 14.61
C ALA A 8 -0.65 -30.83 14.98
N ASP A 9 0.38 -30.13 15.44
CA ASP A 9 0.35 -28.68 15.60
C ASP A 9 -0.02 -28.04 14.26
N ALA A 10 -1.09 -27.25 14.26
CA ALA A 10 -1.41 -26.38 13.14
C ALA A 10 -0.24 -25.42 12.93
N PRO A 11 0.21 -25.19 11.68
CA PRO A 11 1.31 -24.26 11.44
C PRO A 11 0.94 -22.88 11.98
N SER A 12 1.78 -22.37 12.88
CA SER A 12 1.67 -21.04 13.48
C SER A 12 1.60 -19.99 12.37
N ASN A 13 0.67 -19.05 12.50
CA ASN A 13 0.37 -17.99 11.53
C ASN A 13 1.51 -16.94 11.36
N GLU A 14 2.71 -17.20 11.88
CA GLU A 14 3.82 -16.23 11.95
C GLU A 14 4.42 -15.90 10.59
N GLY A 15 4.43 -16.85 9.65
CA GLY A 15 5.02 -16.66 8.31
C GLY A 15 4.23 -15.71 7.39
N LEU A 16 2.92 -15.57 7.61
CA LEU A 16 2.05 -14.66 6.83
C LEU A 16 2.11 -13.21 7.33
N SER A 17 2.60 -12.98 8.55
CA SER A 17 2.69 -11.62 9.12
C SER A 17 3.83 -10.79 8.51
N LEU A 18 4.90 -11.43 8.01
CA LEU A 18 6.10 -10.74 7.54
C LEU A 18 5.87 -9.91 6.27
N PRO A 19 5.28 -10.45 5.18
CA PRO A 19 5.01 -9.64 3.98
C PRO A 19 3.98 -8.53 4.24
N PHE A 20 2.98 -8.79 5.09
CA PHE A 20 2.01 -7.79 5.52
C PHE A 20 2.68 -6.63 6.26
N ASN A 21 3.50 -6.93 7.28
CA ASN A 21 4.20 -5.90 8.05
C ASN A 21 5.19 -5.12 7.18
N ALA A 22 5.89 -5.79 6.25
CA ALA A 22 6.79 -5.13 5.33
C ALA A 22 6.07 -4.14 4.39
N LEU A 23 4.91 -4.52 3.84
CA LEU A 23 4.09 -3.62 3.02
C LEU A 23 3.56 -2.46 3.86
N LYS A 24 3.07 -2.74 5.08
CA LYS A 24 2.58 -1.72 6.00
C LYS A 24 3.66 -0.68 6.34
N ASP A 25 4.88 -1.13 6.64
CA ASP A 25 5.99 -0.24 6.97
C ASP A 25 6.44 0.56 5.75
N SER A 26 6.43 -0.05 4.56
CA SER A 26 6.74 0.64 3.30
C SER A 26 5.71 1.72 2.95
N LEU A 27 4.41 1.44 3.11
CA LEU A 27 3.34 2.44 2.93
C LEU A 27 3.51 3.62 3.90
N LYS A 28 3.84 3.34 5.17
CA LYS A 28 4.15 4.40 6.15
C LYS A 28 5.38 5.21 5.74
N GLY A 29 6.43 4.55 5.27
CA GLY A 29 7.63 5.22 4.75
C GLY A 29 7.32 6.14 3.57
N LEU A 30 6.45 5.72 2.65
CA LEU A 30 6.00 6.54 1.52
C LEU A 30 5.15 7.74 1.97
N ILE A 31 4.26 7.55 2.95
CA ILE A 31 3.48 8.64 3.55
C ILE A 31 4.43 9.68 4.18
N THR A 32 5.38 9.24 5.00
CA THR A 32 6.39 10.14 5.60
C THR A 32 7.25 10.85 4.55
N ALA A 33 7.59 10.19 3.45
CA ALA A 33 8.32 10.81 2.35
C ALA A 33 7.50 11.93 1.69
N LEU A 34 6.19 11.72 1.50
CA LEU A 34 5.28 12.74 0.96
C LEU A 34 5.10 13.92 1.91
N GLU A 35 5.02 13.65 3.22
CA GLU A 35 4.92 14.68 4.26
C GLU A 35 6.16 15.59 4.32
N ALA A 36 7.31 15.10 3.85
CA ALA A 36 8.57 15.85 3.79
C ALA A 36 8.73 16.70 2.52
N GLU A 37 7.81 16.62 1.55
CA GLU A 37 7.86 17.45 0.34
C GLU A 37 7.58 18.93 0.67
N GLN A 38 8.30 19.84 0.01
CA GLN A 38 8.26 21.28 0.33
C GLN A 38 6.85 21.88 0.30
N ASN A 39 5.99 21.38 -0.60
CA ASN A 39 4.64 21.91 -0.80
C ASN A 39 3.59 21.17 0.04
N PHE A 40 3.97 20.14 0.81
CA PHE A 40 3.01 19.28 1.49
C PHE A 40 2.12 20.06 2.47
N GLU A 41 2.70 20.80 3.41
CA GLU A 41 1.95 21.52 4.44
C GLU A 41 0.90 22.46 3.83
N GLN A 42 1.28 23.22 2.80
CA GLN A 42 0.36 24.12 2.11
C GLN A 42 -0.75 23.34 1.39
N GLN A 43 -0.40 22.28 0.65
CA GLN A 43 -1.36 21.48 -0.10
C GLN A 43 -2.32 20.70 0.80
N GLU A 44 -1.85 20.25 1.97
CA GLU A 44 -2.66 19.60 2.99
C GLU A 44 -3.74 20.53 3.55
N GLN A 45 -3.35 21.75 3.93
CA GLN A 45 -4.29 22.77 4.43
C GLN A 45 -5.38 23.11 3.40
N MET A 46 -5.00 23.21 2.13
CA MET A 46 -5.94 23.49 1.03
C MET A 46 -6.68 22.25 0.54
N ARG A 47 -6.29 21.05 0.99
CA ARG A 47 -6.75 19.76 0.49
C ARG A 47 -6.72 19.66 -1.04
N SER A 48 -5.66 20.18 -1.65
CA SER A 48 -5.53 20.26 -3.10
C SER A 48 -4.07 20.32 -3.54
N GLY A 49 -3.82 19.89 -4.78
CA GLY A 49 -2.47 19.79 -5.35
C GLY A 49 -1.98 18.35 -5.43
N LYS A 50 -0.90 18.17 -6.19
CA LYS A 50 -0.38 16.87 -6.63
C LYS A 50 0.24 16.06 -5.49
N VAL A 51 0.94 16.72 -4.57
CA VAL A 51 1.54 16.08 -3.39
C VAL A 51 0.44 15.63 -2.43
N PHE A 52 -0.51 16.51 -2.11
CA PHE A 52 -1.63 16.16 -1.24
C PHE A 52 -2.49 15.05 -1.84
N PHE A 53 -2.80 15.11 -3.14
CA PHE A 53 -3.55 14.06 -3.83
C PHE A 53 -2.90 12.69 -3.66
N MET A 54 -1.58 12.60 -3.85
CA MET A 54 -0.87 11.33 -3.65
C MET A 54 -0.79 10.91 -2.20
N TRP A 55 -0.58 11.85 -1.28
CA TRP A 55 -0.59 11.56 0.15
C TRP A 55 -1.95 10.98 0.59
N ASP A 56 -3.06 11.56 0.15
CA ASP A 56 -4.40 11.05 0.48
C ASP A 56 -4.64 9.68 -0.18
N PHE A 57 -4.22 9.50 -1.43
CA PHE A 57 -4.35 8.23 -2.14
C PHE A 57 -3.58 7.08 -1.45
N VAL A 58 -2.34 7.33 -1.04
CA VAL A 58 -1.49 6.36 -0.34
C VAL A 58 -1.98 6.12 1.09
N SER A 59 -2.35 7.18 1.83
CA SER A 59 -2.91 7.08 3.18
C SER A 59 -4.19 6.27 3.22
N ASN A 60 -5.09 6.46 2.26
CA ASN A 60 -6.29 5.62 2.13
C ASN A 60 -5.94 4.16 1.85
N THR A 61 -4.91 3.89 1.05
CA THR A 61 -4.43 2.52 0.77
C THR A 61 -3.86 1.86 2.02
N ALA A 62 -3.09 2.58 2.83
CA ALA A 62 -2.59 2.09 4.12
C ALA A 62 -3.73 1.74 5.08
N ARG A 63 -4.74 2.60 5.17
CA ARG A 63 -5.94 2.33 5.98
C ARG A 63 -6.72 1.12 5.48
N MET A 64 -6.82 0.90 4.17
CA MET A 64 -7.43 -0.31 3.60
C MET A 64 -6.67 -1.57 4.03
N LEU A 65 -5.35 -1.55 3.97
CA LEU A 65 -4.50 -2.68 4.41
C LEU A 65 -4.67 -2.99 5.90
N GLU A 66 -4.71 -1.97 6.76
CA GLU A 66 -4.94 -2.16 8.20
C GLU A 66 -6.33 -2.72 8.50
N ASN A 67 -7.37 -2.21 7.82
CA ASN A 67 -8.74 -2.72 7.97
C ASN A 67 -8.87 -4.17 7.51
N LEU A 68 -8.20 -4.54 6.42
CA LEU A 68 -8.19 -5.90 5.91
C LEU A 68 -7.64 -6.88 6.96
N HIS A 69 -6.58 -6.50 7.67
CA HIS A 69 -5.93 -7.33 8.68
C HIS A 69 -6.86 -7.68 9.86
N ILE A 70 -7.73 -6.76 10.26
CA ILE A 70 -8.68 -6.97 11.35
C ILE A 70 -10.05 -7.50 10.88
N THR A 71 -10.26 -7.63 9.57
CA THR A 71 -11.53 -8.12 9.01
C THR A 71 -11.67 -9.63 9.20
N PRO A 72 -12.77 -10.13 9.79
CA PRO A 72 -12.97 -11.57 10.04
C PRO A 72 -13.04 -12.42 8.77
N ASP A 73 -12.63 -13.68 8.86
CA ASP A 73 -12.55 -14.60 7.70
C ASP A 73 -13.91 -14.98 7.09
N ARG A 74 -15.02 -14.73 7.79
CA ARG A 74 -16.36 -14.88 7.21
C ARG A 74 -16.62 -13.96 6.01
N PHE A 75 -15.77 -12.94 5.80
CA PHE A 75 -15.79 -12.02 4.66
C PHE A 75 -14.67 -12.34 3.65
N ALA A 76 -14.31 -13.62 3.49
CA ALA A 76 -13.16 -14.03 2.68
C ALA A 76 -13.24 -13.55 1.21
N ALA A 77 -14.44 -13.50 0.62
CA ALA A 77 -14.63 -13.03 -0.75
C ALA A 77 -14.34 -11.53 -0.88
N GLU A 78 -14.88 -10.72 0.02
CA GLU A 78 -14.61 -9.27 0.08
C GLU A 78 -13.14 -8.99 0.41
N LYS A 79 -12.52 -9.80 1.27
CA LYS A 79 -11.08 -9.73 1.56
C LYS A 79 -10.24 -10.02 0.30
N ALA A 80 -10.65 -10.92 -0.57
CA ALA A 80 -9.91 -11.24 -1.80
C ALA A 80 -9.90 -10.07 -2.78
N GLU A 81 -11.05 -9.42 -3.00
CA GLU A 81 -11.16 -8.21 -3.82
C GLU A 81 -10.33 -7.07 -3.23
N GLN A 82 -10.46 -6.81 -1.92
CA GLN A 82 -9.68 -5.77 -1.25
C GLN A 82 -8.18 -6.01 -1.32
N LYS A 83 -7.72 -7.27 -1.25
CA LYS A 83 -6.31 -7.60 -1.43
C LYS A 83 -5.80 -7.21 -2.82
N SER A 84 -6.56 -7.56 -3.86
CA SER A 84 -6.26 -7.16 -5.24
C SER A 84 -6.21 -5.64 -5.37
N ASP A 85 -7.19 -4.93 -4.82
CA ASP A 85 -7.26 -3.47 -4.87
C ASP A 85 -6.06 -2.81 -4.21
N ILE A 86 -5.67 -3.25 -3.00
CA ILE A 86 -4.52 -2.68 -2.28
C ILE A 86 -3.24 -2.86 -3.11
N MET A 87 -3.01 -4.05 -3.65
CA MET A 87 -1.85 -4.34 -4.50
C MET A 87 -1.83 -3.45 -5.75
N GLN A 88 -2.95 -3.40 -6.48
CA GLN A 88 -3.07 -2.59 -7.70
C GLN A 88 -2.92 -1.10 -7.42
N ARG A 89 -3.40 -0.60 -6.27
CA ARG A 89 -3.21 0.79 -5.85
C ARG A 89 -1.75 1.11 -5.58
N CYS A 90 -0.97 0.19 -4.99
CA CYS A 90 0.47 0.39 -4.80
C CYS A 90 1.22 0.45 -6.15
N MET A 91 0.85 -0.42 -7.10
CA MET A 91 1.39 -0.39 -8.46
C MET A 91 1.02 0.92 -9.18
N PHE A 92 -0.24 1.33 -9.08
CA PHE A 92 -0.73 2.54 -9.72
C PHE A 92 -0.10 3.80 -9.12
N ALA A 93 0.14 3.82 -7.80
CA ALA A 93 0.85 4.91 -7.15
C ALA A 93 2.23 5.12 -7.76
N ASP A 94 3.02 4.05 -7.95
CA ASP A 94 4.34 4.16 -8.57
C ASP A 94 4.27 4.67 -10.02
N VAL A 95 3.28 4.23 -10.79
CA VAL A 95 3.03 4.77 -12.14
C VAL A 95 2.77 6.28 -12.09
N LEU A 96 1.96 6.76 -11.13
CA LEU A 96 1.66 8.19 -10.98
C LEU A 96 2.89 8.98 -10.54
N PHE A 97 3.70 8.47 -9.61
CA PHE A 97 4.95 9.12 -9.20
C PHE A 97 5.97 9.26 -10.33
N ASN A 98 5.88 8.39 -11.33
CA ASN A 98 6.72 8.39 -12.53
C ASN A 98 6.00 8.93 -13.78
N ASP A 99 4.81 9.52 -13.64
CA ASP A 99 4.04 10.03 -14.78
C ASP A 99 4.77 11.22 -15.44
N THR A 100 5.24 11.01 -16.66
CA THR A 100 5.82 12.04 -17.54
C THR A 100 4.87 12.46 -18.64
N THR A 101 3.65 11.89 -18.69
CA THR A 101 2.66 12.18 -19.74
C THR A 101 1.84 13.44 -19.46
N GLY A 102 1.88 13.93 -18.22
CA GLY A 102 1.15 15.13 -17.77
C GLY A 102 -0.31 14.87 -17.37
N LYS A 103 -0.78 13.62 -17.43
CA LYS A 103 -2.14 13.25 -17.00
C LYS A 103 -2.35 13.57 -15.53
N MET A 104 -1.35 13.32 -14.70
CA MET A 104 -1.40 13.65 -13.28
C MET A 104 -1.52 15.15 -13.03
N THR A 105 -0.79 15.96 -13.80
CA THR A 105 -0.91 17.43 -13.76
C THR A 105 -2.32 17.89 -14.13
N LEU A 106 -2.94 17.27 -15.14
CA LEU A 106 -4.34 17.57 -15.50
C LEU A 106 -5.31 17.21 -14.38
N MET A 107 -5.12 16.07 -13.70
CA MET A 107 -5.95 15.68 -12.55
C MET A 107 -5.77 16.61 -11.34
N CYS A 108 -4.62 17.26 -11.23
CA CYS A 108 -4.27 18.13 -10.11
C CYS A 108 -4.34 19.62 -10.48
N SER A 109 -5.31 20.01 -11.33
CA SER A 109 -5.59 21.41 -11.69
C SER A 109 -4.39 22.18 -12.26
N GLY A 110 -3.51 21.50 -13.00
CA GLY A 110 -2.32 22.11 -13.59
C GLY A 110 -1.11 22.17 -12.66
N ASP A 111 -1.14 21.51 -11.50
CA ASP A 111 0.02 21.40 -10.61
C ASP A 111 1.17 20.64 -11.31
N THR A 112 2.28 21.35 -11.50
CA THR A 112 3.51 20.86 -12.15
C THR A 112 4.59 20.48 -11.15
N THR A 113 4.26 20.39 -9.86
CA THR A 113 5.18 19.91 -8.83
C THR A 113 5.73 18.54 -9.22
N GLU A 114 7.05 18.42 -9.20
CA GLU A 114 7.74 17.16 -9.43
C GLU A 114 8.05 16.49 -8.10
N PHE A 115 7.84 15.18 -8.02
CA PHE A 115 8.20 14.42 -6.83
C PHE A 115 9.70 14.26 -6.71
N GLY A 116 10.23 14.45 -5.50
CA GLY A 116 11.62 14.20 -5.19
C GLY A 116 12.01 12.74 -5.40
N GLN A 117 13.30 12.51 -5.63
CA GLN A 117 13.84 11.16 -5.81
C GLN A 117 13.62 10.25 -4.59
N HIS A 118 13.49 10.83 -3.40
CA HIS A 118 13.21 10.08 -2.18
C HIS A 118 11.78 9.51 -2.17
N VAL A 119 10.78 10.27 -2.63
CA VAL A 119 9.40 9.79 -2.83
C VAL A 119 9.36 8.68 -3.90
N LYS A 120 10.03 8.87 -5.05
CA LYS A 120 10.08 7.85 -6.12
C LYS A 120 10.74 6.54 -5.68
N ARG A 121 11.77 6.61 -4.81
CA ARG A 121 12.38 5.40 -4.23
C ARG A 121 11.43 4.72 -3.25
N ALA A 122 10.73 5.49 -2.41
CA ALA A 122 9.75 4.96 -1.48
C ALA A 122 8.55 4.33 -2.22
N SER A 123 8.12 4.89 -3.35
CA SER A 123 7.04 4.30 -4.16
C SER A 123 7.47 2.98 -4.80
N ALA A 124 8.69 2.91 -5.32
CA ALA A 124 9.23 1.69 -5.89
C ALA A 124 9.37 0.56 -4.84
N ASP A 125 9.82 0.89 -3.61
CA ASP A 125 9.82 -0.08 -2.51
C ASP A 125 8.39 -0.54 -2.16
N CYS A 126 7.44 0.39 -2.08
CA CYS A 126 6.03 0.06 -1.81
C CYS A 126 5.44 -0.86 -2.88
N GLN A 127 5.71 -0.60 -4.16
CA GLN A 127 5.32 -1.48 -5.26
C GLN A 127 5.95 -2.88 -5.10
N GLN A 128 7.25 -2.94 -4.81
CA GLN A 128 7.95 -4.21 -4.60
C GLN A 128 7.35 -5.01 -3.43
N LYS A 129 7.10 -4.37 -2.29
CA LYS A 129 6.48 -5.02 -1.13
C LYS A 129 5.04 -5.45 -1.40
N ALA A 130 4.30 -4.68 -2.21
CA ALA A 130 2.94 -5.04 -2.60
C ALA A 130 2.91 -6.29 -3.48
N MET A 131 3.87 -6.45 -4.41
CA MET A 131 4.00 -7.68 -5.20
C MET A 131 4.35 -8.88 -4.32
N GLN A 132 5.34 -8.74 -3.42
CA GLN A 132 5.74 -9.81 -2.48
C GLN A 132 4.58 -10.23 -1.56
N TRP A 133 3.81 -9.27 -1.08
CA TRP A 133 2.61 -9.52 -0.30
C TRP A 133 1.50 -10.17 -1.14
N GLY A 134 1.27 -9.70 -2.37
CA GLY A 134 0.32 -10.28 -3.31
C GLY A 134 0.62 -11.74 -3.66
N GLU A 135 1.90 -12.10 -3.82
CA GLU A 135 2.35 -13.49 -4.01
C GLU A 135 2.05 -14.34 -2.76
N ALA A 136 2.39 -13.84 -1.56
CA ALA A 136 2.15 -14.54 -0.31
C ALA A 136 0.64 -14.78 -0.04
N GLU A 137 -0.20 -13.84 -0.47
CA GLU A 137 -1.65 -13.89 -0.34
C GLU A 137 -2.36 -14.57 -1.51
N ARG A 138 -1.62 -15.05 -2.53
CA ARG A 138 -2.13 -15.65 -3.77
C ARG A 138 -3.13 -14.76 -4.52
N VAL A 139 -2.87 -13.45 -4.52
CA VAL A 139 -3.60 -12.46 -5.31
C VAL A 139 -3.22 -12.57 -6.79
N LEU A 140 -1.96 -12.85 -7.05
CA LEU A 140 -1.43 -13.18 -8.38
C LEU A 140 -1.57 -14.70 -8.56
N GLY A 141 -2.42 -15.11 -9.50
CA GLY A 141 -2.75 -16.52 -9.75
C GLY A 141 -1.60 -17.35 -10.27
#